data_AF-A0A846SWN2-F1
#
_entry.id   AF-A0A846SWN2-F1
#
_cell.length_a   1.000
_cell.length_b   1.000
_cell.length_c   1.000
_cell.angle_alpha   90.00
_cell.angle_beta   90.00
_cell.angle_gamma   90.00
#
_symmetry.space_group_name_H-M   'P 1'
#
loop_
_entity.id
_entity.type
_entity.pdbx_description
1 polymer ?
#
loop_
_entity_poly.entity_id
_entity_poly.type
_entity_poly.pdbx_seq_one_letter_code
_entity_poly.pdbx_strand_id
1 'polypeptide(L)'
;MAFSFFTCWTRKEAIAKALGGGLSSGLRTLEVCFPADELAESRVNLRDKQGRQWNVLNLPLEPGWSGALAAAGMDWHWQGRRWA
;
A
#
# COMPACT_ATOMS: atom_id res chain seq x y z
N MET A 1 -0.03 -2.20 18.17
CA MET A 1 -0.71 -3.36 17.56
C MET A 1 -1.66 -2.97 16.42
N ALA A 2 -2.56 -1.98 16.62
CA ALA A 2 -3.48 -1.54 15.55
C ALA A 2 -2.78 -0.90 14.33
N PHE A 3 -1.68 -0.17 14.54
CA PHE A 3 -0.94 0.49 13.46
C PHE A 3 -0.45 -0.49 12.37
N SER A 4 0.14 -1.62 12.77
CA SER A 4 0.61 -2.65 11.83
C SER A 4 -0.53 -3.26 11.00
N PHE A 5 -1.70 -3.44 11.62
CA PHE A 5 -2.89 -3.91 10.91
C PHE A 5 -3.34 -2.89 9.85
N PHE A 6 -3.47 -1.61 10.20
CA PHE A 6 -3.93 -0.58 9.26
C PHE A 6 -2.94 -0.32 8.12
N THR A 7 -1.63 -0.40 8.38
CA THR A 7 -0.60 -0.33 7.34
C THR A 7 -0.72 -1.52 6.37
N CYS A 8 -0.86 -2.74 6.88
CA CYS A 8 -1.07 -3.93 6.05
C CYS A 8 -2.36 -3.83 5.22
N TRP A 9 -3.45 -3.44 5.87
CA TRP A 9 -4.75 -3.26 5.24
C TRP A 9 -4.72 -2.24 4.11
N THR A 10 -4.17 -1.06 4.36
CA THR A 10 -4.13 0.04 3.38
C THR A 10 -3.24 -0.30 2.18
N ARG A 11 -2.13 -1.01 2.37
CA ARG A 11 -1.31 -1.55 1.28
C ARG A 11 -2.11 -2.50 0.38
N LYS A 12 -2.85 -3.43 0.98
CA LYS A 12 -3.71 -4.38 0.24
C LYS A 12 -4.83 -3.66 -0.51
N GLU A 13 -5.51 -2.72 0.14
CA GLU A 13 -6.57 -1.90 -0.46
C GLU A 13 -6.05 -1.06 -1.63
N ALA A 14 -4.86 -0.48 -1.52
CA ALA A 14 -4.26 0.31 -2.60
C ALA A 14 -4.02 -0.53 -3.86
N ILE A 15 -3.47 -1.75 -3.71
CA ILE A 15 -3.28 -2.69 -4.83
C ILE A 15 -4.63 -3.14 -5.39
N ALA A 16 -5.58 -3.52 -4.53
CA ALA A 16 -6.92 -3.92 -4.93
C ALA A 16 -7.63 -2.84 -5.78
N LYS A 17 -7.53 -1.57 -5.35
CA LYS A 17 -8.05 -0.43 -6.09
C LYS A 17 -7.35 -0.23 -7.43
N ALA A 18 -6.02 -0.37 -7.48
CA ALA A 18 -5.27 -0.26 -8.72
C ALA A 18 -5.58 -1.39 -9.72
N LEU A 19 -5.98 -2.58 -9.25
CA LEU A 19 -6.45 -3.69 -10.08
C LEU A 19 -7.87 -3.46 -10.66
N GLY A 20 -8.69 -2.61 -10.04
CA GLY A 20 -10.01 -2.24 -10.55
C GLY A 20 -11.12 -3.29 -10.39
N GLY A 21 -10.89 -4.39 -9.68
CA GLY A 21 -11.85 -5.48 -9.53
C GLY A 21 -12.89 -5.33 -8.40
N GLY A 22 -12.97 -4.15 -7.76
CA GLY A 22 -13.87 -3.89 -6.64
C GLY A 22 -13.60 -4.74 -5.39
N LEU A 23 -14.60 -4.92 -4.51
CA LEU A 23 -14.48 -5.74 -3.29
C LEU A 23 -14.17 -7.22 -3.58
N SER A 24 -14.45 -7.67 -4.80
CA SER A 24 -14.14 -9.00 -5.32
C SER A 24 -12.68 -9.19 -5.74
N SER A 25 -11.86 -8.14 -5.81
CA SER A 25 -10.49 -8.19 -6.33
C SER A 25 -9.48 -8.90 -5.41
N GLY A 26 -9.94 -9.47 -4.29
CA GLY A 26 -9.17 -10.45 -3.53
C GLY A 26 -8.14 -9.86 -2.57
N LEU A 27 -8.59 -9.17 -1.51
CA LEU A 27 -7.73 -8.87 -0.35
C LEU A 27 -7.10 -10.12 0.27
N ARG A 28 -7.78 -11.27 0.16
CA ARG A 28 -7.27 -12.59 0.57
C ARG A 28 -6.16 -13.11 -0.33
N THR A 29 -6.11 -12.67 -1.58
CA THR A 29 -5.09 -13.10 -2.54
C THR A 29 -3.87 -12.21 -2.54
N LEU A 30 -3.90 -11.07 -1.86
CA LEU A 30 -2.76 -10.18 -1.70
C LEU A 30 -2.00 -10.51 -0.41
N GLU A 31 -0.73 -10.82 -0.58
CA GLU A 31 0.22 -10.98 0.52
C GLU A 31 1.07 -9.72 0.59
N VAL A 32 1.15 -9.12 1.78
CA VAL A 32 1.99 -7.94 2.02
C VAL A 32 2.85 -8.22 3.23
N CYS A 33 4.13 -7.88 3.13
CA CYS A 33 5.06 -8.05 4.24
C CYS A 33 4.90 -6.89 5.24
N PHE A 34 5.17 -7.20 6.51
CA PHE A 34 5.38 -6.22 7.57
C PHE A 34 6.77 -6.49 8.17
N PRO A 35 7.84 -5.91 7.59
CA PRO A 35 9.16 -6.00 8.20
C PRO A 35 9.11 -5.33 9.57
N ALA A 36 9.64 -5.99 10.60
CA ALA A 36 9.61 -5.48 11.97
C ALA A 36 10.31 -4.11 12.14
N ASP A 37 11.21 -3.78 11.22
CA ASP A 37 12.02 -2.55 11.19
C ASP A 37 11.60 -1.54 10.10
N GLU A 38 10.53 -1.81 9.34
CA GLU A 38 10.08 -0.83 8.35
C GLU A 38 9.34 0.32 9.04
N LEU A 39 9.93 1.51 8.95
CA LEU A 39 9.24 2.75 9.29
C LEU A 39 7.93 2.85 8.51
N ALA A 40 6.93 3.41 9.17
CA ALA A 40 5.61 3.70 8.63
C ALA A 40 5.65 4.38 7.26
N GLU A 41 6.68 5.15 6.95
CA GLU A 41 6.81 5.97 5.73
C GLU A 41 7.75 5.32 4.68
N SER A 42 7.74 4.00 4.60
CA SER A 42 8.58 3.24 3.66
C SER A 42 7.85 2.92 2.35
N ARG A 43 8.63 2.88 1.27
CA ARG A 43 8.23 2.33 -0.03
C ARG A 43 8.61 0.86 -0.09
N VAL A 44 7.66 0.00 -0.46
CA VAL A 44 7.82 -1.46 -0.45
C VAL A 44 7.53 -2.03 -1.83
N ASN A 45 8.33 -3.01 -2.24
CA ASN A 45 8.09 -3.79 -3.44
C ASN A 45 7.31 -5.05 -3.08
N LEU A 46 6.17 -5.26 -3.73
CA LEU A 46 5.28 -6.38 -3.51
C LEU A 46 5.00 -7.08 -4.84
N ARG A 47 4.75 -8.38 -4.77
CA ARG A 47 4.36 -9.19 -5.92
C ARG A 47 3.00 -9.80 -5.66
N ASP A 48 2.06 -9.64 -6.58
CA ASP A 48 0.77 -10.33 -6.46
C ASP A 48 0.86 -11.80 -6.92
N LYS A 49 -0.23 -12.55 -6.77
CA LYS A 49 -0.28 -13.97 -7.17
C LYS A 49 -0.11 -14.19 -8.67
N GLN A 50 -0.37 -13.18 -9.50
CA GLN A 50 -0.14 -13.24 -10.94
C GLN A 50 1.31 -12.84 -11.31
N GLY A 51 2.15 -12.56 -10.33
CA GLY A 51 3.56 -12.21 -10.54
C GLY A 51 3.78 -10.74 -10.89
N ARG A 52 2.74 -9.90 -10.87
CA ARG A 52 2.87 -8.48 -11.19
C ARG A 52 3.62 -7.77 -10.06
N GLN A 53 4.56 -6.91 -10.46
CA GLN A 53 5.30 -6.05 -9.54
C GLN A 53 4.50 -4.82 -9.19
N TRP A 54 4.36 -4.61 -7.89
CA TRP A 54 3.74 -3.45 -7.29
C TRP A 54 4.78 -2.71 -6.48
N ASN A 55 4.79 -1.40 -6.68
CA ASN A 55 5.51 -0.53 -5.79
C ASN A 55 4.47 0.23 -4.96
N VAL A 56 4.58 0.11 -3.63
CA VAL A 56 3.61 0.63 -2.68
C VAL A 56 4.27 1.60 -1.73
N LEU A 57 3.76 2.82 -1.69
CA LEU A 57 4.22 3.89 -0.81
C LEU A 57 3.21 4.08 0.31
N ASN A 58 3.65 4.00 1.56
CA ASN A 58 2.84 4.46 2.68
C ASN A 58 2.82 6.00 2.71
N LEU A 59 1.65 6.59 2.93
CA LEU A 59 1.47 8.03 2.92
C LEU A 59 1.75 8.64 4.31
N PRO A 60 2.46 9.78 4.39
CA PRO A 60 2.72 10.48 5.66
C PRO A 60 1.47 11.26 6.10
N LEU A 61 0.53 10.57 6.75
CA LEU A 61 -0.72 11.13 7.27
C LEU A 61 -0.61 11.50 8.75
N GLU A 62 -1.56 12.28 9.27
CA GLU A 62 -1.60 12.60 10.70
C GLU A 62 -1.71 11.34 11.58
N PRO A 63 -1.26 11.42 12.86
CA PRO A 63 -1.44 10.35 13.82
C PRO A 63 -2.91 9.88 13.89
N GLY A 64 -3.10 8.56 13.88
CA GLY A 64 -4.42 7.93 13.87
C GLY A 64 -4.91 7.51 12.49
N TRP A 65 -4.24 7.94 11.41
CA TRP A 65 -4.55 7.52 10.04
C TRP A 65 -3.45 6.65 9.45
N SER A 66 -3.84 5.80 8.50
CA SER A 66 -2.91 5.06 7.64
C SER A 66 -3.41 5.15 6.21
N GLY A 67 -2.49 5.31 5.27
CA GLY A 67 -2.80 5.38 3.85
C GLY A 67 -1.67 4.79 3.04
N ALA A 68 -2.01 4.26 1.87
CA ALA A 68 -1.02 3.75 0.93
C ALA A 68 -1.43 4.09 -0.50
N LEU A 69 -0.42 4.26 -1.35
CA LEU A 69 -0.52 4.42 -2.79
C LEU A 69 0.19 3.24 -3.45
N ALA A 70 -0.47 2.58 -4.40
CA ALA A 70 0.09 1.48 -5.15
C ALA A 70 0.04 1.79 -6.65
N ALA A 71 1.14 1.52 -7.35
CA ALA A 71 1.19 1.54 -8.80
C ALA A 71 2.08 0.40 -9.32
N ALA A 72 1.76 -0.06 -10.52
CA ALA A 72 2.55 -1.07 -11.20
C ALA A 72 3.83 -0.43 -11.76
N GLY A 73 4.95 -1.15 -11.68
CA GLY A 73 6.26 -0.63 -12.09
C GLY A 73 6.90 0.29 -11.05
N MET A 74 8.14 0.68 -11.30
CA MET A 74 9.00 1.43 -10.36
C MET A 74 9.20 2.90 -10.77
N ASP A 75 8.87 3.25 -12.01
CA ASP A 75 9.19 4.53 -12.62
C ASP A 75 8.09 5.58 -12.38
N TRP A 76 7.63 5.69 -11.13
CA TRP A 76 6.63 6.69 -10.75
C TRP A 76 7.05 7.46 -9.51
N HIS A 77 6.83 8.77 -9.58
CA HIS A 77 7.02 9.70 -8.49
C HIS A 77 5.66 10.19 -8.00
N TRP A 78 5.55 10.45 -6.71
CA TRP A 78 4.36 11.02 -6.11
C TRP A 78 4.68 12.33 -5.43
N GLN A 79 3.75 13.28 -5.54
CA GLN A 79 3.79 14.56 -4.87
C GLN A 79 2.43 14.78 -4.20
N GLY A 80 2.41 14.83 -2.88
CA GLY A 80 1.24 15.24 -2.11
C GLY A 80 1.27 16.74 -1.86
N ARG A 81 0.13 17.41 -2.03
CA ARG A 81 -0.06 18.79 -1.53
C ARG A 81 -1.13 18.80 -0.46
N ARG A 82 -0.83 19.46 0.66
CA ARG A 82 -1.83 19.82 1.67
C ARG A 82 -2.36 21.20 1.32
N TRP A 83 -3.67 21.33 1.28
CA TRP A 83 -4.32 22.61 1.05
C TRP A 83 -4.61 23.17 2.45
N ALA A 84 -4.09 24.35 2.72
CA ALA A 84 -4.30 25.07 3.98
C ALA A 84 -5.60 25.87 3.93
#